data_AF-A0A7S3IYX4-F1
#
_entry.id   AF-A0A7S3IYX4-F1
#
_cell.length_a   1.000
_cell.length_b   1.000
_cell.length_c   1.000
_cell.angle_alpha   90.00
_cell.angle_beta   90.00
_cell.angle_gamma   90.00
#
_symmetry.space_group_name_H-M   'P 1'
#
loop_
_entity.id
_entity.type
_entity.pdbx_description
1 polymer ?
#
loop_
_entity_poly.entity_id
_entity_poly.type
_entity_poly.pdbx_seq_one_letter_code
_entity_poly.pdbx_strand_id
1 'polypeptide(L)'
;SYALVAVSEVVDKTPSKFRGTPTEKYKGLQNQGATCYLNSLMQTLYMTPEFRSILYSWSYKEAEEKFNREYCIPLQLQILFGCLQTSMRKVISTKGLTRSF
;
A
#
# COMPACT_ATOMS: atom_id res chain seq x y z
N SER A 1 -2.63 8.19 12.23
CA SER A 1 -2.52 8.17 10.75
C SER A 1 -3.20 6.95 10.16
N TYR A 2 -3.91 7.11 9.04
CA TYR A 2 -4.67 6.07 8.33
C TYR A 2 -3.89 4.78 8.03
N ALA A 3 -2.56 4.87 7.93
CA ALA A 3 -1.69 3.72 7.79
C ALA A 3 -1.87 2.67 8.90
N LEU A 4 -2.20 3.05 10.14
CA LEU A 4 -2.46 2.09 11.23
C LEU A 4 -3.83 1.39 11.09
N VAL A 5 -4.83 2.10 10.57
CA VAL A 5 -6.19 1.56 10.37
C VAL A 5 -6.20 0.52 9.24
N ALA A 6 -5.48 0.81 8.15
CA ALA A 6 -5.34 -0.11 7.02
C ALA A 6 -4.67 -1.44 7.39
N VAL A 7 -3.84 -1.46 8.44
CA VAL A 7 -3.15 -2.67 8.91
C VAL A 7 -4.13 -3.63 9.58
N SER A 8 -5.05 -3.09 10.39
CA SER A 8 -6.03 -3.88 11.14
C SER A 8 -6.99 -4.67 10.24
N GLU A 9 -7.36 -4.13 9.07
CA GLU A 9 -8.27 -4.79 8.13
C GLU A 9 -7.59 -5.89 7.28
N VAL A 10 -6.26 -5.88 7.16
CA VAL A 10 -5.53 -6.75 6.23
C VAL A 10 -5.04 -8.05 6.88
N VAL A 11 -5.00 -8.13 8.22
CA VAL A 11 -4.34 -9.23 8.95
C VAL A 11 -5.08 -10.58 8.85
N ASP A 12 -6.39 -10.62 8.65
CA ASP A 12 -7.17 -11.81 9.04
C ASP A 12 -7.43 -12.88 7.94
N LYS A 13 -7.21 -12.59 6.65
CA LYS A 13 -7.63 -13.51 5.56
C LYS A 13 -6.52 -14.17 4.74
N THR A 14 -5.26 -14.13 5.18
CA THR A 14 -4.13 -14.61 4.35
C THR A 14 -3.91 -16.13 4.47
N PRO A 15 -3.99 -16.91 3.37
CA PRO A 15 -3.65 -18.34 3.37
C PRO A 15 -2.20 -18.59 3.79
N SER A 16 -1.94 -19.69 4.49
CA SER A 16 -0.62 -20.01 5.07
C SER A 16 0.53 -19.96 4.05
N LYS A 17 0.29 -20.39 2.81
CA LYS A 17 1.27 -20.39 1.70
C LYS A 17 1.76 -19.00 1.27
N PHE A 18 1.08 -17.93 1.67
CA PHE A 18 1.41 -16.55 1.31
C PHE A 18 1.84 -15.69 2.51
N ARG A 19 1.96 -16.28 3.71
CA ARG A 19 2.54 -15.59 4.87
C ARG A 19 4.06 -15.49 4.71
N GLY A 20 4.56 -14.29 4.95
CA GLY A 20 5.98 -13.98 5.05
C GLY A 20 6.57 -14.45 6.37
N THR A 21 7.89 -14.62 6.38
CA THR A 21 8.60 -14.82 7.65
C THR A 21 8.75 -13.46 8.34
N PRO A 22 8.83 -13.41 9.69
CA PRO A 22 9.14 -12.17 10.41
C PRO A 22 10.46 -11.51 9.98
N THR A 23 11.34 -12.26 9.32
CA THR A 23 12.65 -11.82 8.85
C THR A 23 12.67 -11.29 7.41
N GLU A 24 11.59 -11.46 6.63
CA GLU A 24 11.51 -10.96 5.26
C GLU A 24 11.33 -9.43 5.27
N LYS A 25 12.44 -8.72 5.03
CA LYS A 25 12.52 -7.25 5.03
C LYS A 25 11.70 -6.58 3.91
N TYR A 26 11.52 -7.26 2.78
CA TYR A 26 10.87 -6.72 1.59
C TYR A 26 9.75 -7.64 1.10
N LYS A 27 8.70 -7.03 0.54
CA LYS A 27 7.51 -7.73 0.04
C LYS A 27 7.29 -7.41 -1.43
N GLY A 28 6.81 -8.41 -2.16
CA GLY A 28 6.45 -8.26 -3.57
C GLY A 28 5.11 -7.54 -3.76
N LEU A 29 4.88 -7.06 -4.97
CA LEU A 29 3.57 -6.60 -5.42
C LEU A 29 2.96 -7.62 -6.37
N GLN A 30 1.67 -7.89 -6.22
CA GLN A 30 0.97 -8.80 -7.11
C GLN A 30 0.89 -8.17 -8.51
N ASN A 31 1.38 -8.88 -9.53
CA ASN A 31 1.11 -8.48 -10.89
C ASN A 31 -0.33 -8.86 -11.25
N GLN A 32 -1.14 -7.88 -11.64
CA GLN A 32 -2.55 -8.07 -11.98
C GLN A 32 -2.77 -8.17 -13.50
N GLY A 33 -1.71 -8.50 -14.25
CA GLY A 33 -1.70 -8.61 -15.70
C GLY A 33 -0.65 -7.68 -16.30
N ALA A 34 -1.09 -6.60 -16.95
CA ALA A 34 -0.22 -5.62 -17.58
C ALA A 34 0.30 -4.53 -16.62
N THR A 35 0.31 -4.75 -15.29
CA THR A 35 0.62 -3.72 -14.29
C THR A 35 2.07 -3.76 -13.79
N CYS A 36 2.95 -4.54 -14.41
CA CYS A 36 4.33 -4.72 -13.94
C CYS A 36 5.14 -3.41 -13.95
N TYR A 37 4.91 -2.52 -14.92
CA TYR A 37 5.54 -1.19 -14.96
C TYR A 37 5.14 -0.35 -13.74
N LEU A 38 3.86 -0.38 -13.38
CA LEU A 38 3.33 0.34 -12.22
C LEU A 38 3.91 -0.24 -10.93
N ASN A 39 3.97 -1.56 -10.82
CA ASN A 39 4.54 -2.23 -9.65
C ASN A 39 6.02 -1.86 -9.45
N SER A 40 6.81 -1.83 -10.52
CA SER A 40 8.22 -1.40 -10.45
C SER A 40 8.33 0.06 -9.99
N LEU A 41 7.50 0.96 -10.55
CA LEU A 41 7.48 2.36 -10.13
C LEU A 41 7.10 2.51 -8.65
N MET A 42 6.08 1.79 -8.18
CA MET A 42 5.64 1.82 -6.78
C MET A 42 6.72 1.33 -5.82
N GLN A 43 7.45 0.28 -6.19
CA GLN A 43 8.60 -0.20 -5.42
C GLN A 43 9.71 0.84 -5.38
N THR A 44 10.04 1.48 -6.51
CA THR A 44 11.03 2.57 -6.54
C THR A 44 10.66 3.71 -5.58
N LEU A 45 9.40 4.19 -5.64
CA LEU A 45 8.91 5.24 -4.75
C LEU A 45 8.90 4.81 -3.27
N TYR A 46 8.56 3.55 -2.99
CA TYR A 46 8.61 3.01 -1.62
C TYR A 46 10.06 2.95 -1.09
N MET A 47 11.03 2.64 -1.94
CA MET A 47 12.43 2.59 -1.53
C MET A 47 13.04 3.98 -1.29
N THR A 48 12.39 5.07 -1.71
CA THR A 48 12.81 6.46 -1.46
C THR A 48 12.29 6.94 -0.09
N PRO A 49 13.13 7.05 0.96
CA PRO A 49 12.68 7.39 2.31
C PRO A 49 12.05 8.78 2.42
N GLU A 50 12.56 9.76 1.67
CA GLU A 50 12.08 11.14 1.65
C GLU A 50 10.64 11.19 1.15
N PHE A 51 10.36 10.47 0.06
CA PHE A 51 9.01 10.36 -0.49
C PHE A 51 8.06 9.69 0.50
N ARG A 52 8.47 8.59 1.14
CA ARG A 52 7.65 7.94 2.17
C ARG A 52 7.37 8.84 3.36
N SER A 53 8.35 9.60 3.82
CA SER A 53 8.20 10.53 4.95
C SER A 53 7.17 11.61 4.64
N ILE A 54 7.30 12.25 3.48
CA ILE A 54 6.33 13.25 3.00
C ILE A 54 4.94 12.61 2.89
N LEU A 55 4.85 11.45 2.24
CA LEU A 55 3.59 10.76 2.04
C LEU A 55 2.91 10.42 3.38
N TYR A 56 3.65 9.93 4.38
CA TYR A 56 3.09 9.60 5.70
C TYR A 56 2.74 10.84 6.54
N SER A 57 3.37 11.98 6.28
CA SER A 57 3.03 13.26 6.93
C SER A 57 1.73 13.87 6.41
N TRP A 58 1.37 13.57 5.16
CA TRP A 58 0.14 14.03 4.55
C TRP A 58 -1.09 13.39 5.22
N SER A 59 -2.18 14.15 5.36
CA SER A 59 -3.40 13.69 6.03
C SER A 59 -4.62 13.92 5.15
N TYR A 60 -5.39 12.86 4.90
CA TYR A 60 -6.66 12.95 4.20
C TYR A 60 -7.70 13.67 5.06
N LYS A 61 -8.35 14.70 4.50
CA LYS A 61 -9.38 15.48 5.18
C LYS A 61 -10.72 15.31 4.47
N GLU A 62 -11.55 14.42 4.99
CA GLU A 62 -12.81 14.03 4.37
C GLU A 62 -13.79 15.19 4.10
N ALA A 63 -13.76 16.23 4.93
CA ALA A 63 -14.60 17.42 4.76
C ALA A 63 -14.14 18.37 3.63
N GLU A 64 -12.87 18.30 3.22
CA GLU A 64 -12.27 19.20 2.22
C GLU A 64 -12.08 18.51 0.86
N GLU A 65 -12.10 17.18 0.83
CA GLU A 65 -11.79 16.37 -0.35
C GLU A 65 -13.04 16.16 -1.21
N LYS A 66 -12.96 16.55 -2.49
CA LYS A 66 -14.04 16.38 -3.48
C LYS A 66 -14.25 14.93 -3.90
N PHE A 67 -13.28 14.06 -3.67
CA PHE A 67 -13.26 12.69 -4.20
C PHE A 67 -13.42 11.68 -3.07
N ASN A 68 -14.13 10.58 -3.36
CA ASN A 68 -14.19 9.44 -2.44
C ASN A 68 -12.77 8.90 -2.19
N ARG A 69 -12.53 8.40 -0.97
CA ARG A 69 -11.29 7.79 -0.49
C ARG A 69 -10.70 6.77 -1.46
N GLU A 70 -11.55 6.03 -2.16
CA GLU A 70 -11.15 5.04 -3.17
C GLU A 70 -10.41 5.66 -4.36
N TYR A 71 -10.69 6.93 -4.69
CA TYR A 71 -10.07 7.67 -5.80
C TYR A 71 -9.00 8.68 -5.35
N CYS A 72 -8.69 8.71 -4.05
CA CYS A 72 -7.66 9.59 -3.52
C CYS A 72 -6.27 8.93 -3.62
N ILE A 73 -5.50 9.30 -4.65
CA ILE A 73 -4.19 8.71 -4.94
C ILE A 73 -3.23 8.76 -3.73
N PRO A 74 -3.02 9.90 -3.03
CA PRO A 74 -2.13 9.94 -1.88
C PRO A 74 -2.56 8.99 -0.76
N LEU A 75 -3.86 8.86 -0.51
CA LEU A 75 -4.41 7.94 0.48
C LEU A 75 -4.18 6.47 0.08
N GLN A 76 -4.43 6.12 -1.18
CA GLN A 76 -4.19 4.75 -1.66
C GLN A 76 -2.70 4.38 -1.65
N LEU A 77 -1.80 5.33 -1.93
CA LEU A 77 -0.36 5.14 -1.77
C LEU A 77 0.04 4.91 -0.31
N GLN A 78 -0.52 5.68 0.64
CA GLN A 78 -0.28 5.48 2.07
C GLN A 78 -0.69 4.07 2.52
N ILE A 79 -1.85 3.59 2.06
CA ILE A 79 -2.36 2.24 2.36
C ILE A 79 -1.40 1.17 1.79
N LEU A 80 -0.99 1.31 0.53
CA LEU A 80 -0.08 0.38 -0.12
C LEU A 80 1.26 0.31 0.62
N PHE A 81 1.85 1.46 0.95
CA PHE A 81 3.16 1.54 1.61
C PHE A 81 3.10 1.05 3.06
N GLY A 82 2.01 1.35 3.77
CA GLY A 82 1.75 0.78 5.09
C GLY A 82 1.72 -0.75 5.03
N CYS A 83 1.02 -1.33 4.04
CA CYS A 83 0.99 -2.79 3.84
C CYS A 83 2.39 -3.36 3.54
N LEU A 84 3.15 -2.72 2.66
CA LEU A 84 4.54 -3.11 2.37
C LEU A 84 5.41 -3.09 3.63
N GLN A 85 5.19 -2.14 4.53
CA GLN A 85 5.98 -2.00 5.74
C GLN A 85 5.58 -3.00 6.84
N THR A 86 4.28 -3.24 7.06
CA THR A 86 3.81 -3.91 8.29
C THR A 86 3.09 -5.24 8.09
N SER A 87 2.54 -5.50 6.90
CA SER A 87 1.77 -6.72 6.64
C SER A 87 2.59 -8.00 6.87
N MET A 88 1.96 -9.11 7.27
CA MET A 88 2.63 -10.42 7.28
C MET A 88 2.56 -11.15 5.93
N ARG A 89 2.08 -10.51 4.86
CA ARG A 89 1.97 -11.13 3.53
C ARG A 89 3.28 -11.00 2.76
N LYS A 90 3.67 -12.04 2.01
CA LYS A 90 4.81 -11.97 1.06
C LYS A 90 4.53 -11.07 -0.13
N VAL A 91 3.26 -10.98 -0.52
CA VAL A 91 2.82 -10.27 -1.72
C VAL A 91 1.63 -9.36 -1.37
N ILE A 92 1.71 -8.09 -1.75
CA ILE A 92 0.66 -7.09 -1.53
C ILE A 92 -0.08 -6.81 -2.84
N SER A 93 -1.41 -6.69 -2.75
CA SER A 93 -2.25 -6.36 -3.91
C SER A 93 -2.21 -4.87 -4.20
N THR A 94 -2.10 -4.50 -5.47
CA THR A 94 -2.19 -3.11 -5.95
C THR A 94 -3.59 -2.69 -6.37
N LYS A 95 -4.63 -3.50 -6.11
CA LYS A 95 -6.02 -3.26 -6.54
C LYS A 95 -6.59 -1.93 -6.06
N GLY A 96 -6.28 -1.52 -4.82
CA GLY A 96 -6.75 -0.24 -4.28
C GLY A 96 -6.17 0.94 -5.05
N LEU A 97 -4.88 0.87 -5.39
CA LEU A 97 -4.22 1.90 -6.19
C LEU A 97 -4.69 1.89 -7.65
N THR A 98 -4.81 0.74 -8.30
CA THR A 98 -5.24 0.68 -9.71
C THR A 98 -6.69 1.09 -9.93
N ARG A 99 -7.53 1.00 -8.91
CA ARG A 99 -8.91 1.52 -8.93
C ARG A 99 -9.01 3.02 -8.69
N SER A 100 -7.94 3.64 -8.18
CA SER A 100 -7.93 5.07 -7.89
C SER A 100 -7.58 5.95 -9.10
N PHE A 101 -7.07 5.32 -10.16
CA PHE A 101 -6.92 5.88 -11.50
C PHE A 101 -8.15 5.55 -12.33
#